data_AF-A0A957VFC8-F1
#
_entry.id   AF-A0A957VFC8-F1
#
_cell.length_a   1.000
_cell.length_b   1.000
_cell.length_c   1.000
_cell.angle_alpha   90.00
_cell.angle_beta   90.00
_cell.angle_gamma   90.00
#
_symmetry.space_group_name_H-M   'P 1'
#
loop_
_entity.id
_entity.type
_entity.pdbx_description
1 polymer ?
#
loop_
_entity_poly.entity_id
_entity_poly.type
_entity_poly.pdbx_seq_one_letter_code
_entity_poly.pdbx_strand_id
1 'polypeptide(L)' 'DEMRTVLTRDGRTLAQAAIGWLWAHSNATIPIPGFKNVAQVEENAGALAYGPLSNGQMVELATLKSG' A
#
# COMPACT_ATOMS: atom_id res chain seq x y z
N ASP A 1 -9.29 -11.68 -4.77
CA ASP A 1 -7.95 -12.23 -5.04
C ASP A 1 -7.10 -11.35 -5.94
N GLU A 2 -7.58 -10.97 -7.12
CA GLU A 2 -6.81 -10.16 -8.09
C GLU A 2 -6.32 -8.81 -7.52
N MET A 3 -7.19 -8.05 -6.83
CA MET A 3 -6.78 -6.80 -6.17
C MET A 3 -5.60 -6.99 -5.20
N ARG A 4 -5.62 -8.09 -4.43
CA ARG A 4 -4.53 -8.40 -3.49
C ARG A 4 -3.24 -8.69 -4.26
N THR A 5 -3.32 -9.44 -5.36
CA THR A 5 -2.17 -9.70 -6.24
C THR A 5 -1.54 -8.40 -6.72
N VAL A 6 -2.33 -7.45 -7.26
CA VAL A 6 -1.80 -6.17 -7.74
C VAL A 6 -1.15 -5.35 -6.62
N LEU A 7 -1.80 -5.30 -5.44
CA LEU A 7 -1.32 -4.57 -4.28
C LEU A 7 0.01 -5.10 -3.72
N THR A 8 0.25 -6.41 -3.82
CA THR A 8 1.41 -7.07 -3.18
C THR A 8 2.44 -7.63 -4.18
N ARG A 9 2.29 -7.39 -5.48
CA ARG A 9 3.14 -8.02 -6.53
C ARG A 9 4.62 -7.67 -6.44
N ASP A 10 4.96 -6.55 -5.82
CA ASP A 10 6.32 -6.09 -5.59
C ASP A 10 6.91 -6.57 -4.26
N GLY A 11 6.25 -7.52 -3.60
CA GLY A 11 6.72 -8.14 -2.37
C GLY A 11 6.27 -7.44 -1.09
N ARG A 12 5.62 -6.27 -1.18
CA ARG A 12 5.07 -5.58 -0.01
C ARG A 12 3.90 -6.36 0.60
N THR A 13 3.69 -6.21 1.91
CA THR A 13 2.48 -6.74 2.55
C THR A 13 1.25 -5.91 2.18
N LEU A 14 0.05 -6.43 2.46
CA LEU A 14 -1.17 -5.67 2.19
C LEU A 14 -1.27 -4.39 3.03
N ALA A 15 -0.78 -4.42 4.28
CA ALA A 15 -0.74 -3.23 5.14
C ALA A 15 0.18 -2.15 4.55
N GLN A 16 1.35 -2.57 4.07
CA GLN A 16 2.30 -1.70 3.38
C GLN A 16 1.73 -1.17 2.06
N ALA A 17 0.96 -1.99 1.33
CA ALA A 17 0.29 -1.56 0.10
C ALA A 17 -0.78 -0.49 0.37
N ALA A 18 -1.55 -0.61 1.46
CA ALA A 18 -2.54 0.40 1.84
C ALA A 18 -1.88 1.75 2.16
N ILE A 19 -0.76 1.74 2.89
CA ILE A 19 0.05 2.93 3.16
C ILE A 19 0.61 3.51 1.85
N GLY A 20 1.18 2.68 0.99
CA GLY A 20 1.70 3.08 -0.31
C GLY A 20 0.63 3.64 -1.26
N TRP A 21 -0.62 3.17 -1.15
CA TRP A 21 -1.75 3.70 -1.92
C TRP A 21 -2.07 5.14 -1.52
N LEU A 22 -2.05 5.46 -0.21
CA LEU A 22 -2.24 6.82 0.29
C LEU A 22 -1.19 7.78 -0.25
N TRP A 23 0.09 7.36 -0.26
CA TRP A 23 1.18 8.17 -0.81
C TRP A 23 1.09 8.33 -2.33
N ALA A 24 0.67 7.29 -3.05
CA ALA A 24 0.43 7.38 -4.49
C ALA A 24 -0.71 8.35 -4.84
N HIS A 25 -1.70 8.48 -3.93
CA HIS A 25 -2.78 9.45 -4.08
C HIS A 25 -2.33 10.88 -3.75
N SER A 26 -1.49 11.06 -2.73
CA SER A 26 -0.88 12.34 -2.38
C SER A 26 0.40 12.15 -1.58
N ASN A 27 1.50 12.69 -2.11
CA ASN A 27 2.82 12.71 -1.45
C ASN A 27 2.83 13.51 -0.13
N ALA A 28 1.81 14.34 0.12
CA ALA A 28 1.69 15.12 1.35
C ALA A 28 0.98 14.35 2.49
N THR A 29 0.46 13.16 2.22
CA THR A 29 -0.25 12.36 3.22
C THR A 29 0.73 11.74 4.21
N ILE A 30 0.50 11.98 5.51
CA ILE A 30 1.21 11.29 6.60
C ILE A 30 0.22 10.32 7.28
N PRO A 31 0.26 9.02 6.95
CA PRO A 31 -0.64 8.04 7.56
C PRO A 31 -0.33 7.87 9.05
N ILE A 32 -1.38 7.75 9.88
CA ILE A 32 -1.28 7.37 11.29
C ILE A 32 -1.86 5.95 11.43
N PRO A 33 -1.07 4.90 11.10
CA PRO A 33 -1.57 3.53 11.14
C PRO A 33 -1.71 3.04 12.58
N GLY A 34 -2.80 2.33 12.86
CA GLY A 34 -3.01 1.68 14.15
C GLY A 34 -2.17 0.40 14.27
N PHE A 35 -1.73 0.10 15.49
CA PHE A 35 -0.99 -1.13 15.83
C PHE A 35 -1.27 -1.52 17.29
N LYS A 36 -1.14 -2.81 17.58
CA LYS A 36 -1.29 -3.40 18.93
C LYS A 36 0.01 -4.00 19.46
N ASN A 37 0.99 -4.26 18.59
CA ASN A 37 2.27 -4.87 18.94
C ASN A 37 3.40 -4.32 18.06
N VAL A 38 4.64 -4.63 18.45
CA VAL A 38 5.86 -4.15 17.78
C VAL A 38 5.95 -4.66 16.35
N ALA A 39 5.60 -5.92 16.08
CA ALA A 39 5.66 -6.48 14.73
C ALA A 39 4.79 -5.69 13.73
N GLN A 40 3.62 -5.20 14.15
CA GLN A 40 2.77 -4.35 13.32
C GLN A 40 3.37 -2.95 13.10
N VAL A 41 4.08 -2.41 14.09
CA VAL A 41 4.82 -1.14 13.92
C VAL A 41 5.91 -1.33 12.87
N GLU A 42 6.69 -2.40 13.00
CA GLU A 42 7.78 -2.73 12.06
C GLU A 42 7.25 -2.98 10.65
N GLU A 43 6.15 -3.72 10.50
CA GLU A 43 5.49 -3.94 9.21
C GLU A 43 5.03 -2.63 8.59
N ASN A 44 4.32 -1.79 9.33
CA ASN A 44 3.83 -0.49 8.85
C ASN A 44 4.99 0.44 8.46
N ALA A 45 6.03 0.52 9.29
CA ALA A 45 7.23 1.32 9.00
C ALA A 45 7.99 0.79 7.78
N GLY A 46 8.00 -0.54 7.58
CA GLY A 46 8.59 -1.19 6.41
C GLY A 46 8.00 -0.74 5.07
N ALA A 47 6.80 -0.13 5.06
CA ALA A 47 6.22 0.47 3.86
C ALA A 47 7.13 1.54 3.22
N LEU A 48 7.96 2.23 4.03
CA LEU A 48 8.91 3.24 3.55
C LEU A 48 9.94 2.67 2.55
N ALA A 49 10.32 1.40 2.68
CA ALA A 49 11.26 0.75 1.75
C ALA A 49 10.66 0.57 0.34
N TYR A 50 9.33 0.52 0.24
CA TYR A 50 8.61 0.38 -1.02
C TYR A 50 8.10 1.71 -1.57
N GLY A 51 7.76 2.66 -0.70
CA GLY A 51 7.21 3.95 -1.07
C GLY A 51 5.80 3.85 -1.69
N PRO A 52 5.38 4.87 -2.47
CA PRO A 52 4.10 4.89 -3.16
C PRO A 52 3.87 3.65 -4.03
N LEU A 53 2.60 3.28 -4.26
CA LEU A 53 2.29 2.37 -5.36
C LEU A 53 2.70 2.98 -6.71
N SER A 54 3.16 2.14 -7.62
CA SER A 54 3.48 2.58 -8.98
C SER A 54 2.23 3.06 -9.72
N ASN A 55 2.40 3.97 -10.68
CA ASN A 55 1.30 4.41 -11.54
C ASN A 55 0.61 3.23 -12.25
N GLY A 56 1.37 2.21 -12.66
CA GLY A 56 0.82 0.99 -13.25
C GLY A 56 -0.10 0.23 -12.30
N GLN A 57 0.29 0.05 -11.03
CA GLN A 57 -0.58 -0.55 -10.02
C GLN A 57 -1.84 0.29 -9.79
N MET A 58 -1.71 1.63 -9.74
CA MET A 58 -2.84 2.53 -9.53
C MET A 58 -3.87 2.47 -10.66
N VAL A 59 -3.42 2.43 -11.92
CA VAL A 59 -4.30 2.28 -13.10
C VAL A 59 -5.02 0.94 -13.06
N GLU A 60 -4.29 -0.16 -12.82
CA GLU A 60 -4.86 -1.51 -12.77
C GLU A 60 -5.92 -1.65 -11.66
N LEU A 61 -5.64 -1.10 -10.47
CA LEU A 61 -6.60 -1.08 -9.36
C LEU A 61 -7.86 -0.25 -9.67
N ALA A 62 -7.72 0.86 -10.40
CA ALA A 62 -8.86 1.67 -10.81
C ALA A 62 -9.78 0.88 -11.75
N THR A 63 -9.21 0.14 -12.71
CA THR A 63 -9.97 -0.73 -13.61
C THR A 63 -10.72 -1.83 -12.84
N LEU A 64 -10.07 -2.47 -11.86
CA LEU A 64 -10.69 -3.52 -11.05
C LEU A 64 -11.83 -3.01 -10.17
N LYS A 65 -11.79 -1.75 -9.71
CA LYS A 65 -12.85 -1.17 -8.86
C LYS A 65 -14.10 -0.77 -9.67
N SER A 66 -13.96 -0.58 -10.98
CA SER A 66 -15.05 -0.17 -11.87
C SER A 66 -15.84 -1.32 -12.48
N GLY A 67 -15.48 -2.57 -12.17
CA GLY A 67 -16.20 -3.78 -12.57
C GLY A 67 -16.97 -4.45 -11.44
#